data_AF-A0AA92K1S6-F1
#
_entry.id   AF-A0AA92K1S6-F1
#
_cell.length_a   1.000
_cell.length_b   1.000
_cell.length_c   1.000
_cell.angle_alpha   90.00
_cell.angle_beta   90.00
_cell.angle_gamma   90.00
#
_symmetry.space_group_name_H-M   'P 1'
#
loop_
_entity.id
_entity.type
_entity.pdbx_description
1 polymer ?
#
loop_
_entity_poly.entity_id
_entity_poly.type
_entity_poly.pdbx_seq_one_letter_code
_entity_poly.pdbx_strand_id
1 'polypeptide(L)'
;MQLPASVQEIADVIGRERALYLIGQLPRYVGGVSGKQSSRVILYVPKQQRLRDDHDLVRILGRADAEALCREFGGLNLNPPNCSEIYRQYRDQQMARMVGEMVGEGLPNGYAVAQVASLFDVSGRTVRNACAA
;
A
#
# COMPACT_ATOMS: atom_id res chain seq x y z
N MET A 1 -11.88 0.47 -8.65
CA MET A 1 -11.76 -0.39 -7.44
C MET A 1 -12.30 0.34 -6.22
N GLN A 2 -13.30 -0.22 -5.55
CA GLN A 2 -13.84 0.33 -4.30
C GLN A 2 -12.92 -0.03 -3.12
N LEU A 3 -12.64 0.92 -2.23
CA LEU A 3 -11.89 0.64 -1.01
C LEU A 3 -12.81 0.01 0.04
N PRO A 4 -12.28 -0.83 0.95
CA PRO A 4 -13.01 -1.20 2.15
C PRO A 4 -13.44 0.05 2.93
N ALA A 5 -14.62 0.02 3.57
CA ALA A 5 -15.22 1.19 4.21
C ALA A 5 -14.25 1.93 5.17
N SER A 6 -13.56 1.22 6.07
CA SER A 6 -12.62 1.85 6.99
C SER A 6 -11.37 2.44 6.33
N VAL A 7 -11.02 1.98 5.13
CA VAL A 7 -9.94 2.57 4.32
C VAL A 7 -10.46 3.75 3.52
N GLN A 8 -11.72 3.70 3.11
CA GLN A 8 -12.39 4.82 2.46
C GLN A 8 -12.47 6.02 3.40
N GLU A 9 -12.82 5.82 4.67
CA GLU A 9 -12.83 6.89 5.70
C GLU A 9 -11.46 7.58 5.82
N ILE A 10 -10.37 6.82 5.78
CA ILE A 10 -9.01 7.39 5.78
C ILE A 10 -8.75 8.14 4.46
N ALA A 11 -9.15 7.55 3.33
CA ALA A 11 -8.99 8.14 2.01
C ALA A 11 -9.79 9.42 1.81
N ASP A 12 -10.93 9.58 2.50
CA ASP A 12 -11.74 10.79 2.44
C ASP A 12 -11.03 11.97 3.13
N VAL A 13 -10.11 11.71 4.05
CA VAL A 13 -9.32 12.74 4.77
C VAL A 13 -8.03 13.10 4.03
N ILE A 14 -7.25 12.10 3.61
CA ILE A 14 -5.89 12.32 3.05
C ILE A 14 -5.77 11.96 1.57
N GLY A 15 -6.85 11.57 0.93
CA GLY A 15 -6.86 11.09 -0.45
C GLY A 15 -6.51 9.60 -0.56
N ARG A 16 -7.02 8.98 -1.62
CA ARG A 16 -6.91 7.53 -1.90
C ARG A 16 -5.47 7.03 -1.91
N GLU A 17 -4.59 7.69 -2.65
CA GLU A 17 -3.21 7.24 -2.84
C GLU A 17 -2.42 7.28 -1.53
N ARG A 18 -2.60 8.36 -0.75
CA ARG A 18 -1.94 8.53 0.55
C ARG A 18 -2.46 7.52 1.57
N ALA A 19 -3.77 7.24 1.57
CA ALA A 19 -4.35 6.22 2.44
C ALA A 19 -3.80 4.82 2.13
N LEU A 20 -3.70 4.45 0.84
CA LEU A 20 -3.11 3.17 0.44
C LEU A 20 -1.61 3.10 0.77
N TYR A 21 -0.88 4.20 0.57
CA TYR A 21 0.53 4.30 0.96
C TYR A 21 0.71 4.09 2.47
N LEU A 22 -0.08 4.78 3.30
CA LEU A 22 -0.07 4.61 4.76
C LEU A 22 -0.24 3.15 5.13
N ILE A 23 -1.30 2.50 4.65
CA ILE A 23 -1.62 1.10 4.97
C ILE A 23 -0.50 0.15 4.54
N GLY A 24 0.19 0.46 3.43
CA GLY A 24 1.34 -0.29 2.95
C GLY A 24 2.57 -0.21 3.87
N GLN A 25 2.77 0.93 4.55
CA GLN A 25 3.91 1.17 5.45
C GLN A 25 3.70 0.66 6.87
N LEU A 26 2.46 0.35 7.27
CA LEU A 26 2.18 -0.06 8.64
C LEU A 26 2.69 -1.48 8.94
N PRO A 27 3.21 -1.72 10.16
CA PRO A 27 3.67 -3.05 10.56
C PRO A 27 2.53 -4.06 10.51
N ARG A 28 2.84 -5.27 10.04
CA ARG A 28 1.90 -6.37 9.96
C ARG A 28 1.98 -7.20 11.23
N TYR A 29 0.84 -7.42 11.87
CA TYR A 29 0.74 -8.29 13.04
C TYR A 29 0.05 -9.59 12.64
N VAL A 30 0.70 -10.72 12.88
CA VAL A 30 0.09 -12.05 12.68
C VAL A 30 -0.51 -12.50 14.00
N GLY A 31 -1.83 -12.68 14.01
CA GLY A 31 -2.57 -13.11 15.20
C GLY A 31 -3.54 -14.25 14.89
N GLY A 32 -3.82 -15.07 15.90
CA GLY A 32 -4.73 -16.22 15.82
C GLY A 32 -4.10 -17.51 16.36
N VAL A 33 -4.91 -18.57 16.44
CA VAL A 33 -4.44 -19.91 16.81
C VAL A 33 -3.74 -20.59 15.63
N SER A 34 -2.89 -21.57 15.90
CA SER A 34 -2.21 -22.36 14.87
C SER A 34 -3.22 -22.92 13.85
N GLY A 35 -2.92 -22.76 12.55
CA GLY A 35 -3.81 -23.14 11.44
C GLY A 35 -4.94 -22.15 11.12
N LYS A 36 -5.13 -21.08 11.91
CA LYS A 36 -6.13 -20.01 11.65
C LYS A 36 -5.55 -18.60 11.87
N GLN A 37 -4.28 -18.43 11.56
CA GLN A 37 -3.60 -17.13 11.72
C GLN A 37 -4.05 -16.15 10.62
N SER A 38 -4.13 -14.87 10.98
CA SER A 38 -4.48 -13.77 10.07
C SER A 38 -3.48 -12.62 10.23
N SER A 39 -3.08 -12.02 9.11
CA SER A 39 -2.28 -10.79 9.10
C SER A 39 -3.20 -9.58 9.25
N ARG A 40 -2.92 -8.72 10.22
CA ARG A 40 -3.72 -7.55 10.60
C ARG A 40 -2.85 -6.30 10.61
N VAL A 41 -3.51 -5.15 10.48
CA VAL A 41 -2.90 -3.83 10.60
C VAL A 41 -3.66 -3.07 11.68
N ILE A 42 -2.92 -2.37 12.53
CA ILE A 42 -3.46 -1.48 13.55
C ILE A 42 -2.78 -0.14 13.37
N LEU A 43 -3.57 0.93 13.33
CA LEU A 43 -3.10 2.30 13.25
C LEU A 43 -3.64 3.07 14.46
N TYR A 44 -2.75 3.41 15.38
CA TYR A 44 -3.07 4.41 16.40
C TYR A 44 -2.89 5.81 15.80
N VAL A 45 -3.93 6.63 15.90
CA VAL A 45 -3.86 8.06 15.55
C VAL A 45 -3.74 8.86 16.86
N PRO A 46 -2.62 9.57 17.11
CA PRO A 46 -2.48 10.34 18.33
C PRO A 46 -3.44 11.53 18.34
N LYS A 47 -3.74 12.05 19.52
CA LYS A 47 -4.36 13.39 19.62
C LYS A 47 -3.38 14.43 19.05
N GLN A 48 -3.89 15.49 18.43
CA GLN A 48 -3.06 16.49 17.74
C GLN A 48 -1.96 17.09 18.64
N GLN A 49 -2.23 17.30 19.94
CA GLN A 49 -1.24 17.82 20.89
C GLN A 49 -0.05 16.87 21.14
N ARG A 50 -0.18 15.60 20.75
CA ARG A 50 0.85 14.56 20.88
C ARG A 50 1.54 14.26 19.55
N LEU A 51 1.18 14.95 18.46
CA LEU A 51 1.77 14.76 17.14
C LEU A 51 3.10 15.53 17.02
N ARG A 52 4.19 14.86 17.37
CA ARG A 52 5.56 15.39 17.26
C ARG A 52 6.11 15.18 15.84
N ASP A 53 7.14 15.95 15.46
CA ASP A 53 7.76 15.87 14.13
C ASP A 53 8.46 14.52 13.86
N ASP A 54 8.91 13.85 14.92
CA ASP A 54 9.53 12.53 14.87
C ASP A 54 8.52 11.38 14.91
N HIS A 55 7.21 11.67 14.92
CA HIS A 55 6.17 10.64 14.93
C HIS A 55 6.07 9.94 13.57
N ASP A 56 5.82 8.63 13.57
CA ASP A 56 5.83 7.82 12.34
C ASP A 56 4.78 8.27 11.32
N LEU A 57 3.59 8.71 11.74
CA LEU A 57 2.62 9.33 10.83
C LEU A 57 3.19 10.54 10.07
N VAL A 58 3.98 11.40 10.74
CA VAL A 58 4.63 12.55 10.09
C VAL A 58 5.73 12.08 9.16
N ARG A 59 6.51 11.06 9.54
CA ARG A 59 7.55 10.49 8.68
C ARG A 59 6.99 9.84 7.41
N ILE A 60 5.86 9.14 7.54
CA ILE A 60 5.21 8.43 6.44
C ILE A 60 4.47 9.42 5.54
N LEU A 61 3.65 10.30 6.12
CA LEU A 61 2.71 11.13 5.36
C LEU A 61 3.11 12.60 5.27
N GLY A 62 4.17 13.04 5.93
CA GLY A 62 4.39 14.45 6.16
C GLY A 62 3.39 15.05 7.16
N ARG A 63 3.69 16.28 7.60
CA ARG A 63 2.96 16.92 8.71
C ARG A 63 1.50 17.23 8.38
N ALA A 64 1.22 17.76 7.19
CA ALA A 64 -0.12 18.23 6.84
C ALA A 64 -1.17 17.11 6.91
N ASP A 65 -0.90 15.95 6.30
CA ASP A 65 -1.82 14.82 6.31
C ASP A 65 -1.91 14.15 7.68
N ALA A 66 -0.79 14.07 8.40
CA ALA A 66 -0.79 13.55 9.76
C ALA A 66 -1.67 14.40 10.69
N GLU A 67 -1.62 15.73 10.56
CA GLU A 67 -2.50 16.64 11.29
C GLU A 67 -3.97 16.50 10.88
N ALA A 68 -4.26 16.30 9.58
CA ALA A 68 -5.61 16.05 9.10
C ALA A 68 -6.19 14.76 9.72
N LEU A 69 -5.42 13.68 9.75
CA LEU A 69 -5.83 12.44 10.43
C LEU A 69 -6.03 12.63 11.94
N CYS A 70 -5.13 13.38 12.60
CA CYS A 70 -5.27 13.64 14.03
C CYS A 70 -6.51 14.47 14.37
N ARG A 71 -6.95 15.33 13.45
CA ARG A 71 -8.17 16.13 13.61
C ARG A 71 -9.43 15.26 13.55
N GLU A 72 -9.48 14.33 12.61
CA GLU A 72 -10.64 13.47 12.39
C GLU A 72 -10.67 12.28 13.36
N PHE A 73 -9.53 11.62 13.56
CA PHE A 73 -9.43 10.33 14.27
C PHE A 73 -8.60 10.40 15.56
N GLY A 74 -8.29 11.60 16.06
CA GLY A 74 -7.37 11.81 17.17
C GLY A 74 -7.73 11.03 18.44
N GLY A 75 -6.85 10.11 18.84
CA GLY A 75 -7.01 9.24 20.00
C GLY A 75 -7.65 7.89 19.70
N LEU A 76 -7.98 7.59 18.44
CA LEU A 76 -8.59 6.32 18.04
C LEU A 76 -7.53 5.29 17.59
N ASN A 77 -7.91 4.01 17.75
CA ASN A 77 -7.22 2.88 17.13
C ASN A 77 -8.02 2.44 15.90
N LEU A 78 -7.52 2.75 14.71
CA LEU A 78 -8.09 2.31 13.45
C LEU A 78 -7.58 0.90 13.12
N ASN A 79 -8.46 0.05 12.58
CA ASN A 79 -8.13 -1.31 12.17
C ASN A 79 -8.43 -1.51 10.67
N PRO A 80 -7.72 -0.79 9.78
CA PRO A 80 -7.95 -0.92 8.35
C PRO A 80 -7.55 -2.32 7.86
N PRO A 81 -8.29 -2.90 6.90
CA PRO A 81 -7.82 -4.05 6.13
C PRO A 81 -6.42 -3.83 5.56
N ASN A 82 -5.67 -4.92 5.40
CA ASN A 82 -4.28 -4.87 4.95
C ASN A 82 -4.11 -4.39 3.49
N CYS A 83 -5.21 -4.30 2.73
CA CYS A 83 -5.29 -3.93 1.31
C CYS A 83 -4.33 -4.72 0.41
N SER A 84 -3.93 -5.93 0.80
CA SER A 84 -2.94 -6.73 0.05
C SER A 84 -3.42 -7.03 -1.37
N GLU A 85 -4.71 -7.30 -1.54
CA GLU A 85 -5.30 -7.58 -2.86
C GLU A 85 -5.30 -6.35 -3.77
N ILE A 86 -5.67 -5.18 -3.23
CA ILE A 86 -5.65 -3.91 -3.97
C ILE A 86 -4.22 -3.56 -4.38
N TYR A 87 -3.27 -3.70 -3.45
CA TYR A 87 -1.86 -3.50 -3.74
C TYR A 87 -1.35 -4.48 -4.80
N ARG A 88 -1.71 -5.77 -4.68
CA ARG A 88 -1.33 -6.79 -5.65
C ARG A 88 -1.84 -6.45 -7.05
N GLN A 89 -3.12 -6.10 -7.18
CA GLN A 89 -3.73 -5.71 -8.45
C GLN A 89 -3.05 -4.47 -9.06
N TYR A 90 -2.82 -3.44 -8.25
CA TYR A 90 -2.12 -2.25 -8.71
C TYR A 90 -0.69 -2.56 -9.18
N ARG A 91 0.09 -3.29 -8.37
CA ARG A 91 1.45 -3.72 -8.71
C ARG A 91 1.47 -4.52 -10.00
N ASP A 92 0.56 -5.48 -10.14
CA ASP A 92 0.47 -6.35 -11.30
C ASP A 92 0.14 -5.53 -12.56
N GLN A 93 -0.77 -4.56 -12.47
CA GLN A 93 -1.06 -3.61 -13.55
C GLN A 93 0.15 -2.75 -13.92
N GLN A 94 0.92 -2.24 -12.95
CA GLN A 94 2.12 -1.46 -13.25
C GLN A 94 3.20 -2.30 -13.93
N MET A 95 3.42 -3.54 -13.46
CA MET A 95 4.35 -4.47 -14.12
C MET A 95 3.93 -4.73 -15.57
N ALA A 96 2.65 -5.03 -15.82
CA ALA A 96 2.13 -5.25 -17.16
C ALA A 96 2.27 -4.02 -18.05
N ARG A 97 1.98 -2.83 -17.53
CA ARG A 97 2.12 -1.56 -18.25
C ARG A 97 3.58 -1.32 -18.68
N MET A 98 4.54 -1.45 -17.75
CA MET A 98 5.95 -1.22 -18.03
C MET A 98 6.51 -2.23 -19.05
N VAL A 99 6.12 -3.50 -18.95
CA VAL A 99 6.49 -4.51 -19.97
C VAL A 99 5.91 -4.13 -21.33
N GLY A 100 4.64 -3.71 -21.38
CA GLY A 100 3.99 -3.27 -22.61
C GLY A 100 4.66 -2.06 -23.25
N GLU A 101 5.03 -1.05 -22.45
CA GLU A 101 5.76 0.14 -22.89
C GLU A 101 7.12 -0.24 -23.50
N MET A 102 7.93 -1.02 -22.77
CA MET A 102 9.25 -1.47 -23.25
C MET A 102 9.18 -2.29 -24.54
N VAL A 103 8.22 -3.21 -24.64
CA VAL A 103 8.03 -4.02 -25.85
C VAL A 103 7.53 -3.15 -27.01
N GLY A 104 6.66 -2.17 -26.73
CA GLY A 104 6.20 -1.18 -27.71
C GLY A 104 7.33 -0.32 -28.28
N GLU A 105 8.37 -0.06 -27.49
CA GLU A 105 9.61 0.60 -27.91
C GLU A 105 10.56 -0.33 -28.71
N GLY A 106 10.16 -1.59 -28.93
CA GLY A 106 10.92 -2.57 -29.71
C GLY A 106 11.90 -3.42 -28.89
N LEU A 107 11.87 -3.33 -27.55
CA LEU A 107 12.73 -4.16 -26.71
C LEU A 107 12.24 -5.62 -26.69
N PRO A 108 13.16 -6.61 -26.67
CA PRO A 108 12.76 -8.01 -26.56
C PRO A 108 11.96 -8.29 -25.28
N ASN A 109 10.86 -9.04 -25.38
CA ASN A 109 9.99 -9.36 -24.23
C ASN A 109 10.77 -9.96 -23.05
N GLY A 110 11.68 -10.90 -23.31
CA GLY A 110 12.51 -11.51 -22.26
C GLY A 110 13.38 -10.50 -21.51
N TYR A 111 13.87 -9.46 -22.20
CA TYR A 111 14.63 -8.36 -21.60
C TYR A 111 13.71 -7.47 -20.74
N ALA A 112 12.57 -7.05 -21.27
CA ALA A 112 11.60 -6.22 -20.54
C ALA A 112 11.12 -6.90 -19.24
N VAL A 113 10.79 -8.20 -19.31
CA VAL A 113 10.38 -9.00 -18.14
C VAL A 113 11.49 -9.07 -17.10
N ALA A 114 12.75 -9.25 -17.51
CA ALA A 114 13.88 -9.31 -16.59
C ALA A 114 14.14 -7.96 -15.88
N GLN A 115 14.03 -6.85 -16.62
CA GLN A 115 14.21 -5.51 -16.07
C GLN A 115 13.11 -5.15 -15.07
N VAL A 116 11.85 -5.39 -15.43
CA VAL A 116 10.71 -5.15 -14.52
C VAL A 116 10.79 -6.07 -13.29
N ALA A 117 11.18 -7.34 -13.46
CA ALA A 117 11.39 -8.25 -12.34
C ALA A 117 12.43 -7.72 -11.34
N SER A 118 13.56 -7.21 -11.85
CA SER A 118 14.60 -6.59 -11.02
C SER A 118 14.12 -5.33 -10.32
N LEU A 119 13.35 -4.47 -10.99
CA LEU A 119 12.86 -3.22 -10.42
C LEU A 119 11.89 -3.43 -9.25
N PHE A 120 11.04 -4.45 -9.36
CA PHE A 120 10.04 -4.78 -8.35
C PHE A 120 10.53 -5.79 -7.31
N ASP A 121 11.78 -6.25 -7.41
CA ASP A 121 12.36 -7.32 -6.58
C ASP A 121 11.48 -8.58 -6.53
N VAL A 122 11.09 -9.06 -7.72
CA VAL A 122 10.25 -10.26 -7.89
C VAL A 122 10.83 -11.20 -8.95
N SER A 123 10.32 -12.43 -9.00
CA SER A 123 10.70 -13.36 -10.06
C SER A 123 10.11 -12.96 -11.42
N GLY A 124 10.81 -13.28 -12.51
CA GLY A 124 10.25 -13.14 -13.87
C GLY A 124 8.99 -13.98 -14.13
N ARG A 125 8.71 -15.01 -13.31
CA ARG A 125 7.43 -15.73 -13.34
C ARG A 125 6.29 -14.85 -12.82
N THR A 126 6.54 -14.10 -11.74
CA THR A 126 5.56 -13.16 -11.16
C THR A 126 5.15 -12.10 -12.18
N VAL A 127 6.13 -11.51 -12.88
CA VAL A 127 5.88 -10.50 -13.94
C VAL A 127 5.06 -11.10 -15.08
N ARG A 128 5.40 -12.30 -15.56
CA ARG A 128 4.63 -12.98 -16.62
C ARG A 128 3.19 -13.28 -16.21
N ASN A 129 2.97 -13.70 -14.96
CA ASN A 129 1.63 -13.92 -14.45
C ASN A 129 0.82 -12.62 -14.41
N ALA A 130 1.45 -11.51 -14.02
CA ALA A 130 0.80 -10.20 -14.01
C ALA A 130 0.45 -9.69 -15.42
N CYS A 131 1.28 -10.01 -16.44
CA CYS A 131 0.99 -9.67 -17.83
C CYS A 131 -0.10 -10.55 -18.48
N ALA A 132 -0.44 -11.69 -17.87
CA ALA A 132 -1.41 -12.65 -18.39
C ALA A 132 -2.80 -12.53 -17.73
N ALA A 133 -2.95 -11.65 -16.75
CA ALA A 133 -4.18 -11.38 -16.00
C ALA A 133 -5.00 -10.26 -16.66
#